data_AF-A0A831PVJ6-F1
#
_entry.id   AF-A0A831PVJ6-F1
#
_cell.length_a   1.000
_cell.length_b   1.000
_cell.length_c   1.000
_cell.angle_alpha   90.00
_cell.angle_beta   90.00
_cell.angle_gamma   90.00
#
_symmetry.space_group_name_H-M   'P 1'
#
loop_
_entity.id
_entity.type
_entity.pdbx_description
1 polymer ?
#
loop_
_entity_poly.entity_id
_entity_poly.type
_entity_poly.pdbx_seq_one_letter_code
_entity_poly.pdbx_strand_id
1 'polypeptide(L)'
;ATLAARYESTGQPELAVEHYRILLAHAPESATHRLELIRILHSLNLTEQALAATEDGLRLHATRQLLSWKGILLDSLDRHADAESAHREALARAQGASPSTLAALHNNLGNNLLLQKRYLDAASSLETALSLDRRLDTARNNLGMALALHGDTARALTHWKSLAGPAAAHTNLAALYIETGRHKEARRELNIALGYDPNHPAALRNLAVLASIDGQPAVLEPNSVRRASAWAKIAQTLKSTLGFTQSREKTSPTQAAQQ
;
A
#
# COMPACT_ATOMS: atom_id res chain seq x y z
N ALA A 1 -29.47 -2.41 16.93
CA ALA A 1 -28.09 -2.42 17.45
C ALA A 1 -28.09 -3.13 18.80
N THR A 2 -27.25 -4.15 18.98
CA THR A 2 -27.06 -4.81 20.29
C THR A 2 -26.43 -3.83 21.29
N LEU A 3 -26.54 -4.13 22.59
CA LEU A 3 -25.87 -3.34 23.62
C LEU A 3 -24.33 -3.32 23.39
N ALA A 4 -23.76 -4.45 22.96
CA ALA A 4 -22.36 -4.54 22.55
C ALA A 4 -21.99 -3.53 21.45
N ALA A 5 -22.78 -3.46 20.37
CA ALA A 5 -22.54 -2.51 19.28
C ALA A 5 -22.66 -1.04 19.73
N ARG A 6 -23.52 -0.74 20.72
CA ARG A 6 -23.61 0.61 21.31
C ARG A 6 -22.34 0.96 22.09
N TYR A 7 -21.81 0.05 22.89
CA TYR A 7 -20.56 0.27 23.62
C TYR A 7 -19.39 0.51 22.67
N GLU A 8 -19.31 -0.24 21.57
CA GLU A 8 -18.30 0.01 20.53
C GLU A 8 -18.43 1.43 19.95
N SER A 9 -19.65 1.82 19.54
CA SER A 9 -19.90 3.16 18.97
C SER A 9 -19.69 4.33 19.94
N THR A 10 -19.65 4.06 21.25
CA THR A 10 -19.47 5.07 22.31
C THR A 10 -18.07 5.05 22.92
N GLY A 11 -17.11 4.34 22.29
CA GLY A 11 -15.72 4.32 22.73
C GLY A 11 -15.46 3.48 23.99
N GLN A 12 -16.29 2.46 24.23
CA GLN A 12 -16.15 1.53 25.36
C GLN A 12 -15.95 0.08 24.84
N PRO A 13 -14.90 -0.19 24.07
CA PRO A 13 -14.72 -1.47 23.39
C PRO A 13 -14.54 -2.66 24.34
N GLU A 14 -14.01 -2.45 25.55
CA GLU A 14 -13.86 -3.49 26.56
C GLU A 14 -15.23 -3.99 27.07
N LEU A 15 -16.20 -3.09 27.24
CA LEU A 15 -17.56 -3.48 27.58
C LEU A 15 -18.25 -4.21 26.42
N ALA A 16 -17.98 -3.79 25.19
CA ALA A 16 -18.49 -4.49 24.01
C ALA A 16 -17.98 -5.95 23.95
N VAL A 17 -16.71 -6.21 24.29
CA VAL A 17 -16.15 -7.58 24.41
C VAL A 17 -16.97 -8.42 25.39
N GLU A 18 -17.21 -7.91 26.61
CA GLU A 18 -17.97 -8.65 27.62
C GLU A 18 -19.41 -8.91 27.19
N HIS A 19 -20.05 -7.94 26.56
CA HIS A 19 -21.40 -8.14 26.03
C HIS A 19 -21.46 -9.15 24.87
N TYR A 20 -20.46 -9.18 23.98
CA TYR A 20 -20.37 -10.24 22.97
C TYR A 20 -20.13 -11.62 23.57
N ARG A 21 -19.32 -11.73 24.64
CA ARG A 21 -19.15 -12.99 25.40
C ARG A 21 -20.46 -13.48 26.00
N ILE A 22 -21.24 -12.59 26.62
CA ILE A 22 -22.57 -12.93 27.15
C ILE A 22 -23.50 -13.40 26.03
N LEU A 23 -23.53 -12.69 24.90
CA LEU A 23 -24.34 -13.09 23.75
C LEU A 23 -23.95 -14.47 23.22
N LEU A 24 -22.65 -14.81 23.21
CA LEU A 24 -22.16 -16.12 22.80
C LEU A 24 -22.38 -17.21 23.85
N ALA A 25 -22.46 -16.88 25.14
CA ALA A 25 -22.85 -17.84 26.18
C ALA A 25 -24.30 -18.33 25.98
N HIS A 26 -25.18 -17.45 25.50
CA HIS A 26 -26.58 -17.79 25.19
C HIS A 26 -26.79 -18.35 23.78
N ALA A 27 -25.95 -17.95 22.82
CA ALA A 27 -26.02 -18.40 21.43
C ALA A 27 -24.62 -18.73 20.88
N PRO A 28 -24.02 -19.88 21.27
CA PRO A 28 -22.65 -20.23 20.89
C PRO A 28 -22.43 -20.33 19.38
N GLU A 29 -23.46 -20.74 18.64
CA GLU A 29 -23.45 -20.93 17.18
C GLU A 29 -23.54 -19.62 16.38
N SER A 30 -23.72 -18.47 17.04
CA SER A 30 -23.87 -17.19 16.34
C SER A 30 -22.56 -16.75 15.69
N ALA A 31 -22.41 -17.06 14.41
CA ALA A 31 -21.26 -16.63 13.59
C ALA A 31 -21.11 -15.10 13.58
N THR A 32 -22.21 -14.36 13.56
CA THR A 32 -22.20 -12.89 13.60
C THR A 32 -21.59 -12.37 14.90
N HIS A 33 -22.09 -12.79 16.06
CA HIS A 33 -21.55 -12.32 17.35
C HIS A 33 -20.08 -12.72 17.52
N ARG A 34 -19.71 -13.88 17.01
CA ARG A 34 -18.33 -14.36 17.05
C ARG A 34 -17.39 -13.51 16.19
N LEU A 35 -17.78 -13.19 14.96
CA LEU A 35 -16.99 -12.33 14.09
C LEU A 35 -16.81 -10.93 14.70
N GLU A 36 -17.85 -10.36 15.31
CA GLU A 36 -17.73 -9.08 16.00
C GLU A 36 -16.78 -9.16 17.21
N LEU A 37 -16.86 -10.23 18.02
CA LEU A 37 -15.93 -10.46 19.12
C LEU A 37 -14.47 -10.55 18.64
N ILE A 38 -14.22 -11.30 17.56
CA ILE A 38 -12.87 -11.44 16.98
C ILE A 38 -12.35 -10.09 16.50
N ARG A 39 -13.18 -9.32 15.78
CA ARG A 39 -12.81 -8.02 15.23
C ARG A 39 -12.44 -7.03 16.33
N ILE A 40 -13.24 -6.97 17.40
CA ILE A 40 -12.97 -6.04 18.50
C ILE A 40 -11.73 -6.46 19.30
N LEU A 41 -11.56 -7.75 19.59
CA LEU A 41 -10.34 -8.26 20.25
C LEU A 41 -9.09 -7.95 19.43
N HIS A 42 -9.15 -8.12 18.11
CA HIS A 42 -8.05 -7.75 17.20
C HIS A 42 -7.77 -6.24 17.23
N SER A 43 -8.80 -5.39 17.22
CA SER A 43 -8.61 -3.92 17.32
C SER A 43 -8.00 -3.46 18.65
N LEU A 44 -8.20 -4.23 19.71
CA LEU A 44 -7.60 -4.01 21.04
C LEU A 44 -6.21 -4.63 21.17
N ASN A 45 -5.65 -5.20 20.10
CA ASN A 45 -4.39 -5.95 20.10
C ASN A 45 -4.39 -7.14 21.08
N LEU A 46 -5.56 -7.69 21.39
CA LEU A 46 -5.75 -8.90 22.20
C LEU A 46 -5.74 -10.14 21.29
N THR A 47 -4.69 -10.27 20.49
CA THR A 47 -4.59 -11.21 19.37
C THR A 47 -4.76 -12.68 19.80
N GLU A 48 -4.16 -13.09 20.92
CA GLU A 48 -4.31 -14.45 21.46
C GLU A 48 -5.77 -14.76 21.86
N GLN A 49 -6.47 -13.79 22.45
CA GLN A 49 -7.89 -13.96 22.79
C GLN A 49 -8.77 -14.03 21.53
N ALA A 50 -8.44 -13.23 20.50
CA ALA A 50 -9.11 -13.29 19.21
C ALA A 50 -8.89 -14.65 18.52
N LEU A 51 -7.67 -15.20 18.62
CA LEU A 51 -7.33 -16.51 18.06
C LEU A 51 -8.12 -17.61 18.77
N ALA A 52 -8.15 -17.61 20.10
CA ALA A 52 -8.96 -18.54 20.88
C ALA A 52 -10.46 -18.46 20.50
N ALA A 53 -11.03 -17.25 20.41
CA ALA A 53 -12.42 -17.06 20.00
C ALA A 53 -12.72 -17.58 18.58
N THR A 54 -11.73 -17.49 17.69
CA THR A 54 -11.78 -18.02 16.33
C THR A 54 -11.76 -19.55 16.34
N GLU A 55 -10.84 -20.16 17.08
CA GLU A 55 -10.73 -21.62 17.20
C GLU A 55 -11.98 -22.24 17.84
N ASP A 56 -12.54 -21.59 18.85
CA ASP A 56 -13.82 -21.96 19.45
C ASP A 56 -14.94 -21.97 18.42
N GLY A 57 -14.97 -20.98 17.52
CA GLY A 57 -15.95 -20.93 16.44
C GLY A 57 -15.77 -22.03 15.41
N LEU A 58 -14.52 -22.30 15.04
CA LEU A 58 -14.19 -23.33 14.07
C LEU A 58 -14.54 -24.73 14.57
N ARG A 59 -14.54 -24.98 15.89
CA ARG A 59 -15.01 -26.25 16.49
C ARG A 59 -16.51 -26.47 16.29
N LEU A 60 -17.29 -25.41 16.18
CA LEU A 60 -18.73 -25.48 15.97
C LEU A 60 -19.06 -25.52 14.47
N HIS A 61 -18.58 -24.51 13.73
CA HIS A 61 -18.83 -24.35 12.30
C HIS A 61 -17.59 -23.79 11.59
N ALA A 62 -16.93 -24.64 10.79
CA ALA A 62 -15.77 -24.27 9.99
C ALA A 62 -16.16 -23.39 8.79
N THR A 63 -16.24 -22.08 9.00
CA THR A 63 -16.55 -21.10 7.95
C THR A 63 -15.29 -20.49 7.35
N ARG A 64 -15.33 -20.13 6.06
CA ARG A 64 -14.25 -19.41 5.37
C ARG A 64 -13.88 -18.08 6.04
N GLN A 65 -14.85 -17.37 6.64
CA GLN A 65 -14.58 -16.11 7.33
C GLN A 65 -13.76 -16.35 8.61
N LEU A 66 -14.10 -17.36 9.41
CA LEU A 66 -13.33 -17.69 10.60
C LEU A 66 -11.93 -18.20 10.25
N LEU A 67 -11.79 -19.00 9.19
CA LEU A 67 -10.48 -19.44 8.70
C LEU A 67 -9.62 -18.27 8.21
N SER A 68 -10.21 -17.31 7.50
CA SER A 68 -9.50 -16.09 7.10
C SER A 68 -9.05 -15.26 8.30
N TRP A 69 -9.89 -15.11 9.34
CA TRP A 69 -9.50 -14.43 10.56
C TRP A 69 -8.39 -15.18 11.30
N LYS A 70 -8.47 -16.51 11.39
CA LYS A 70 -7.40 -17.35 11.97
C LYS A 70 -6.06 -17.07 11.27
N GLY A 71 -6.05 -17.04 9.94
CA GLY A 71 -4.84 -16.72 9.16
C GLY A 71 -4.28 -15.34 9.49
N ILE A 72 -5.14 -14.30 9.52
CA ILE A 72 -4.72 -12.92 9.86
C ILE A 72 -4.11 -12.84 11.27
N LEU A 73 -4.73 -13.50 12.25
CA LEU A 73 -4.28 -13.48 13.64
C LEU A 73 -2.98 -14.27 13.85
N LEU A 74 -2.80 -15.36 13.12
CA LEU A 74 -1.55 -16.11 13.13
C LEU A 74 -0.41 -15.32 12.47
N ASP A 75 -0.70 -14.57 11.41
CA ASP A 75 0.28 -13.67 10.79
C ASP A 75 0.75 -12.57 11.75
N SER A 76 -0.14 -12.00 12.57
CA SER A 76 0.23 -10.98 13.57
C SER A 76 0.95 -11.53 14.81
N LEU A 77 0.96 -12.87 14.98
CA LEU A 77 1.75 -13.59 15.99
C LEU A 77 3.05 -14.17 15.41
N ASP A 78 3.45 -13.76 14.20
CA ASP A 78 4.61 -14.30 13.47
C ASP A 78 4.55 -15.82 13.19
N ARG A 79 3.36 -16.43 13.29
CA ARG A 79 3.10 -17.86 13.02
C ARG A 79 2.73 -18.08 11.55
N HIS A 80 3.55 -17.60 10.64
CA HIS A 80 3.21 -17.48 9.21
C HIS A 80 2.91 -18.81 8.50
N ALA A 81 3.55 -19.91 8.89
CA ALA A 81 3.29 -21.23 8.29
C ALA A 81 1.91 -21.79 8.68
N ASP A 82 1.50 -21.58 9.94
CA ASP A 82 0.15 -21.93 10.40
C ASP A 82 -0.89 -21.03 9.73
N ALA A 83 -0.57 -19.73 9.58
CA ALA A 83 -1.42 -18.77 8.88
C ALA A 83 -1.65 -19.15 7.42
N GLU A 84 -0.60 -19.58 6.71
CA GLU A 84 -0.69 -20.04 5.33
C GLU A 84 -1.67 -21.22 5.18
N SER A 85 -1.60 -22.16 6.12
CA SER A 85 -2.52 -23.31 6.16
C SER A 85 -3.97 -22.84 6.31
N ALA A 86 -4.24 -21.90 7.23
CA ALA A 86 -5.57 -21.34 7.43
C ALA A 86 -6.09 -20.55 6.21
N HIS A 87 -5.24 -19.73 5.58
CA HIS A 87 -5.60 -18.97 4.37
C HIS A 87 -5.93 -19.89 3.19
N ARG A 88 -5.15 -20.96 2.98
CA ARG A 88 -5.46 -21.96 1.94
C ARG A 88 -6.72 -22.73 2.22
N GLU A 89 -6.97 -23.09 3.48
CA GLU A 89 -8.20 -23.77 3.87
C GLU A 89 -9.43 -22.86 3.67
N ALA A 90 -9.30 -21.55 3.95
CA ALA A 90 -10.34 -20.56 3.66
C ALA A 90 -10.67 -20.49 2.16
N LEU A 91 -9.65 -20.50 1.30
CA LEU A 91 -9.81 -20.56 -0.17
C LEU A 91 -10.47 -21.86 -0.62
N ALA A 92 -10.06 -23.00 -0.08
CA ALA A 92 -10.64 -24.31 -0.41
C ALA A 92 -12.14 -24.39 -0.07
N ARG A 93 -12.60 -23.69 0.98
CA ARG A 93 -14.01 -23.59 1.37
C ARG A 93 -14.76 -22.41 0.74
N ALA A 94 -14.18 -21.71 -0.23
CA ALA A 94 -14.79 -20.56 -0.87
C ALA A 94 -15.68 -20.92 -2.09
N GLN A 95 -16.20 -22.15 -2.18
CA GLN A 95 -17.16 -22.51 -3.23
C GLN A 95 -18.41 -21.62 -3.16
N GLY A 96 -18.83 -21.06 -4.30
CA GLY A 96 -19.97 -20.13 -4.37
C GLY A 96 -19.69 -18.73 -3.82
N ALA A 97 -18.43 -18.41 -3.48
CA ALA A 97 -18.02 -17.09 -3.07
C ALA A 97 -18.19 -16.04 -4.18
N SER A 98 -18.52 -14.80 -3.79
CA SER A 98 -18.43 -13.67 -4.72
C SER A 98 -16.98 -13.44 -5.16
N PRO A 99 -16.75 -12.87 -6.37
CA PRO A 99 -15.41 -12.47 -6.82
C PRO A 99 -14.69 -11.56 -5.82
N SER A 100 -15.41 -10.60 -5.20
CA SER A 100 -14.84 -9.73 -4.17
C SER A 100 -14.37 -10.47 -2.92
N THR A 101 -15.07 -11.54 -2.52
CA THR A 101 -14.62 -12.35 -1.38
C THR A 101 -13.39 -13.17 -1.74
N LEU A 102 -13.37 -13.78 -2.94
CA LEU A 102 -12.20 -14.51 -3.41
C LEU A 102 -10.98 -13.58 -3.55
N ALA A 103 -11.19 -12.35 -4.03
CA ALA A 103 -10.14 -11.34 -4.13
C ALA A 103 -9.52 -11.03 -2.75
N ALA A 104 -10.36 -10.84 -1.72
CA ALA A 104 -9.90 -10.61 -0.36
C ALA A 104 -9.11 -11.80 0.21
N LEU A 105 -9.56 -13.04 -0.03
CA LEU A 105 -8.83 -14.25 0.41
C LEU A 105 -7.48 -14.39 -0.28
N HIS A 106 -7.41 -14.16 -1.59
CA HIS A 106 -6.15 -14.16 -2.33
C HIS A 106 -5.21 -13.03 -1.89
N ASN A 107 -5.75 -11.85 -1.53
CA ASN A 107 -4.96 -10.77 -0.94
C ASN A 107 -4.33 -11.18 0.40
N ASN A 108 -5.10 -11.84 1.26
CA ASN A 108 -4.61 -12.29 2.57
C ASN A 108 -3.52 -13.35 2.43
N LEU A 109 -3.71 -14.34 1.54
CA LEU A 109 -2.67 -15.31 1.22
C LEU A 109 -1.41 -14.62 0.63
N GLY A 110 -1.59 -13.66 -0.28
CA GLY A 110 -0.49 -12.88 -0.84
C GLY A 110 0.31 -12.11 0.21
N ASN A 111 -0.37 -11.51 1.19
CA ASN A 111 0.28 -10.83 2.32
C ASN A 111 1.05 -11.81 3.23
N ASN A 112 0.45 -12.96 3.54
CA ASN A 112 1.14 -14.03 4.29
C ASN A 112 2.42 -14.50 3.58
N LEU A 113 2.36 -14.70 2.26
CA LEU A 113 3.53 -15.11 1.47
C LEU A 113 4.61 -14.02 1.40
N LEU A 114 4.22 -12.75 1.43
CA LEU A 114 5.13 -11.61 1.58
C LEU A 114 5.91 -11.67 2.90
N LEU A 115 5.21 -11.91 4.02
CA LEU A 115 5.83 -12.04 5.36
C LEU A 115 6.84 -13.20 5.39
N GLN A 116 6.55 -14.27 4.64
CA GLN A 116 7.46 -15.42 4.47
C GLN A 116 8.57 -15.20 3.43
N LYS A 117 8.68 -14.01 2.86
CA LYS A 117 9.66 -13.65 1.81
C LYS A 117 9.53 -14.46 0.51
N ARG A 118 8.37 -15.08 0.27
CA ARG A 118 8.05 -15.84 -0.94
C ARG A 118 7.44 -14.92 -1.99
N TYR A 119 8.25 -14.01 -2.49
CA TYR A 119 7.79 -12.84 -3.25
C TYR A 119 7.07 -13.16 -4.57
N LEU A 120 7.51 -14.19 -5.31
CA LEU A 120 6.85 -14.59 -6.56
C LEU A 120 5.49 -15.27 -6.31
N ASP A 121 5.40 -16.13 -5.29
CA ASP A 121 4.14 -16.76 -4.90
C ASP A 121 3.13 -15.71 -4.40
N ALA A 122 3.63 -14.73 -3.63
CA ALA A 122 2.84 -13.58 -3.20
C ALA A 122 2.32 -12.79 -4.40
N ALA A 123 3.19 -12.46 -5.36
CA ALA A 123 2.80 -11.74 -6.58
C ALA A 123 1.71 -12.50 -7.37
N SER A 124 1.85 -13.82 -7.55
CA SER A 124 0.84 -14.64 -8.23
C SER A 124 -0.51 -14.61 -7.51
N SER A 125 -0.51 -14.71 -6.18
CA SER A 125 -1.74 -14.63 -5.38
C SER A 125 -2.39 -13.24 -5.50
N LEU A 126 -1.60 -12.18 -5.48
CA LEU A 126 -2.08 -10.79 -5.55
C LEU A 126 -2.55 -10.40 -6.96
N GLU A 127 -1.92 -10.92 -8.00
CA GLU A 127 -2.39 -10.83 -9.39
C GLU A 127 -3.75 -11.51 -9.54
N THR A 128 -3.93 -12.68 -8.94
CA THR A 128 -5.23 -13.36 -8.89
C THR A 128 -6.27 -12.48 -8.18
N ALA A 129 -5.93 -11.89 -7.03
CA ALA A 129 -6.82 -10.97 -6.32
C ALA A 129 -7.24 -9.78 -7.20
N LEU A 130 -6.30 -9.15 -7.92
CA LEU A 130 -6.59 -8.02 -8.81
C LEU A 130 -7.34 -8.41 -10.10
N SER A 131 -7.23 -9.67 -10.54
CA SER A 131 -8.03 -10.19 -11.64
C SER A 131 -9.52 -10.33 -11.26
N LEU A 132 -9.78 -10.65 -9.99
CA LEU A 132 -11.11 -10.80 -9.41
C LEU A 132 -11.72 -9.46 -9.00
N ASP A 133 -10.90 -8.56 -8.44
CA ASP A 133 -11.27 -7.20 -8.11
C ASP A 133 -10.14 -6.21 -8.45
N ARG A 134 -10.29 -5.53 -9.59
CA ARG A 134 -9.32 -4.55 -10.07
C ARG A 134 -9.21 -3.30 -9.18
N ARG A 135 -10.16 -3.07 -8.28
CA ARG A 135 -10.23 -1.89 -7.40
C ARG A 135 -9.72 -2.20 -5.98
N LEU A 136 -9.17 -3.39 -5.75
CA LEU A 136 -8.61 -3.77 -4.46
C LEU A 136 -7.23 -3.13 -4.25
N ASP A 137 -7.25 -1.90 -3.76
CA ASP A 137 -6.03 -1.08 -3.59
C ASP A 137 -5.01 -1.71 -2.64
N THR A 138 -5.46 -2.45 -1.62
CA THR A 138 -4.60 -3.22 -0.72
C THR A 138 -3.81 -4.28 -1.47
N ALA A 139 -4.46 -5.07 -2.34
CA ALA A 139 -3.79 -6.08 -3.16
C ALA A 139 -2.82 -5.44 -4.16
N ARG A 140 -3.17 -4.28 -4.71
CA ARG A 140 -2.31 -3.51 -5.61
C ARG A 140 -1.06 -2.99 -4.91
N ASN A 141 -1.20 -2.49 -3.69
CA ASN A 141 -0.07 -2.05 -2.88
C ASN A 141 0.85 -3.22 -2.53
N ASN A 142 0.27 -4.33 -2.07
CA ASN A 142 1.00 -5.54 -1.72
C ASN A 142 1.71 -6.14 -2.95
N LEU A 143 1.08 -6.10 -4.13
CA LEU A 143 1.72 -6.57 -5.37
C LEU A 143 2.94 -5.71 -5.71
N GLY A 144 2.82 -4.39 -5.56
CA GLY A 144 3.95 -3.48 -5.68
C GLY A 144 5.10 -3.85 -4.75
N MET A 145 4.79 -4.13 -3.48
CA MET A 145 5.78 -4.57 -2.48
C MET A 145 6.44 -5.90 -2.85
N ALA A 146 5.65 -6.90 -3.25
CA ALA A 146 6.15 -8.22 -3.63
C ALA A 146 7.10 -8.15 -4.83
N LEU A 147 6.72 -7.38 -5.86
CA LEU A 147 7.55 -7.17 -7.05
C LEU A 147 8.84 -6.42 -6.71
N ALA A 148 8.76 -5.38 -5.88
CA ALA A 148 9.92 -4.58 -5.50
C ALA A 148 10.94 -5.40 -4.67
N LEU A 149 10.46 -6.20 -3.71
CA LEU A 149 11.28 -7.11 -2.90
C LEU A 149 11.88 -8.25 -3.73
N HIS A 150 11.19 -8.70 -4.77
CA HIS A 150 11.74 -9.65 -5.75
C HIS A 150 12.82 -9.00 -6.65
N GLY A 151 12.79 -7.68 -6.82
CA GLY A 151 13.72 -6.90 -7.65
C GLY A 151 13.10 -6.31 -8.93
N ASP A 152 11.84 -6.60 -9.24
CA ASP A 152 11.11 -6.02 -10.37
C ASP A 152 10.50 -4.66 -9.99
N THR A 153 11.39 -3.69 -9.82
CA THR A 153 11.02 -2.33 -9.37
C THR A 153 10.24 -1.56 -10.45
N ALA A 154 10.38 -1.93 -11.72
CA ALA A 154 9.64 -1.31 -12.82
C ALA A 154 8.14 -1.64 -12.76
N ARG A 155 7.79 -2.92 -12.58
CA ARG A 155 6.40 -3.32 -12.39
C ARG A 155 5.85 -2.83 -11.06
N ALA A 156 6.66 -2.86 -9.99
CA ALA A 156 6.26 -2.30 -8.70
C ALA A 156 5.83 -0.83 -8.80
N LEU A 157 6.65 0.01 -9.46
CA LEU A 157 6.32 1.42 -9.69
C LEU A 157 5.04 1.59 -10.51
N THR A 158 4.76 0.73 -11.49
CA THR A 158 3.50 0.77 -12.25
C THR A 158 2.29 0.62 -11.32
N HIS A 159 2.33 -0.36 -10.42
CA HIS A 159 1.24 -0.59 -9.47
C HIS A 159 1.09 0.55 -8.46
N TRP A 160 2.19 0.99 -7.83
CA TRP A 160 2.13 2.09 -6.86
C TRP A 160 1.75 3.45 -7.48
N LYS A 161 2.21 3.74 -8.71
CA LYS A 161 1.82 4.96 -9.44
C LYS A 161 0.33 5.04 -9.66
N SER A 162 -0.31 3.92 -9.98
CA SER A 162 -1.76 3.87 -10.17
C SER A 162 -2.58 4.08 -8.90
N LEU A 163 -1.98 3.96 -7.71
CA LEU A 163 -2.63 4.20 -6.42
C LEU A 163 -2.52 5.66 -5.97
N ALA A 164 -1.30 6.20 -5.97
CA ALA A 164 -1.01 7.46 -5.27
C ALA A 164 -0.14 8.43 -6.11
N GLY A 165 0.05 8.15 -7.39
CA GLY A 165 0.86 8.97 -8.28
C GLY A 165 2.37 8.73 -8.15
N PRO A 166 3.18 9.43 -8.97
CA PRO A 166 4.60 9.15 -9.10
C PRO A 166 5.43 9.53 -7.88
N ALA A 167 5.15 10.64 -7.20
CA ALA A 167 5.91 11.06 -6.02
C ALA A 167 5.81 10.01 -4.90
N ALA A 168 4.59 9.56 -4.56
CA ALA A 168 4.37 8.53 -3.56
C ALA A 168 5.00 7.18 -3.96
N ALA A 169 4.87 6.77 -5.22
CA ALA A 169 5.45 5.51 -5.69
C ALA A 169 6.98 5.47 -5.61
N HIS A 170 7.66 6.55 -6.02
CA HIS A 170 9.11 6.66 -5.88
C HIS A 170 9.54 6.79 -4.41
N THR A 171 8.70 7.38 -3.56
CA THR A 171 8.93 7.41 -2.09
C THR A 171 8.85 6.02 -1.46
N ASN A 172 7.90 5.18 -1.88
CA ASN A 172 7.79 3.79 -1.40
C ASN A 172 9.00 2.95 -1.81
N LEU A 173 9.46 3.10 -3.06
CA LEU A 173 10.66 2.40 -3.53
C LEU A 173 11.91 2.87 -2.79
N ALA A 174 12.03 4.17 -2.52
CA ALA A 174 13.11 4.70 -1.71
C ALA A 174 13.11 4.14 -0.29
N ALA A 175 11.94 4.08 0.36
CA ALA A 175 11.81 3.50 1.70
C ALA A 175 12.32 2.05 1.73
N LEU A 176 11.93 1.24 0.73
CA LEU A 176 12.44 -0.13 0.60
C LEU A 176 13.97 -0.18 0.45
N TYR A 177 14.55 0.74 -0.31
CA TYR A 177 16.01 0.82 -0.46
C TYR A 177 16.72 1.29 0.82
N ILE A 178 16.10 2.15 1.64
CA ILE A 178 16.64 2.52 2.96
C ILE A 178 16.69 1.26 3.84
N GLU A 179 15.57 0.54 3.97
CA GLU A 179 15.46 -0.67 4.80
C GLU A 179 16.42 -1.79 4.38
N THR A 180 16.77 -1.85 3.09
CA THR A 180 17.68 -2.88 2.54
C THR A 180 19.14 -2.40 2.44
N GLY A 181 19.46 -1.22 2.99
CA GLY A 181 20.84 -0.68 3.00
C GLY A 181 21.33 -0.13 1.65
N ARG A 182 20.44 -0.04 0.65
CA ARG A 182 20.73 0.44 -0.71
C ARG A 182 20.60 1.98 -0.79
N HIS A 183 21.39 2.67 0.04
CA HIS A 183 21.27 4.10 0.28
C HIS A 183 21.44 4.97 -0.97
N LYS A 184 22.32 4.57 -1.90
CA LYS A 184 22.53 5.31 -3.15
C LYS A 184 21.29 5.29 -4.05
N GLU A 185 20.67 4.12 -4.18
CA GLU A 185 19.42 3.95 -4.91
C GLU A 185 18.26 4.66 -4.22
N ALA A 186 18.17 4.58 -2.89
CA ALA A 186 17.18 5.33 -2.12
C ALA A 186 17.25 6.84 -2.42
N ARG A 187 18.45 7.43 -2.38
CA ARG A 187 18.66 8.85 -2.68
C ARG A 187 18.22 9.22 -4.10
N ARG A 188 18.51 8.36 -5.08
CA ARG A 188 18.07 8.55 -6.47
C ARG A 188 16.55 8.58 -6.57
N GLU A 189 15.86 7.62 -5.94
CA GLU A 189 14.40 7.55 -5.99
C GLU A 189 13.74 8.71 -5.23
N LEU A 190 14.30 9.17 -4.11
CA LEU A 190 13.84 10.38 -3.40
C LEU A 190 13.99 11.65 -4.24
N ASN A 191 15.12 11.78 -4.93
CA ASN A 191 15.34 12.87 -5.87
C ASN A 191 14.33 12.86 -7.03
N ILE A 192 13.92 11.68 -7.51
CA ILE A 192 12.85 11.56 -8.51
C ILE A 192 11.50 11.95 -7.89
N ALA A 193 11.17 11.44 -6.69
CA ALA A 193 9.93 11.76 -6.00
C ALA A 193 9.75 13.28 -5.78
N LEU A 194 10.80 13.94 -5.29
CA LEU A 194 10.82 15.38 -5.03
C LEU A 194 10.93 16.21 -6.32
N GLY A 195 11.38 15.59 -7.42
CA GLY A 195 11.25 16.18 -8.75
C GLY A 195 9.82 16.21 -9.28
N TYR A 196 8.95 15.28 -8.84
CA TYR A 196 7.51 15.31 -9.14
C TYR A 196 6.74 16.24 -8.20
N ASP A 197 7.07 16.23 -6.91
CA ASP A 197 6.48 17.10 -5.89
C ASP A 197 7.55 17.52 -4.86
N PRO A 198 8.11 18.73 -4.98
CA PRO A 198 9.15 19.24 -4.08
C PRO A 198 8.74 19.31 -2.61
N ASN A 199 7.42 19.33 -2.32
CA ASN A 199 6.88 19.46 -0.97
C ASN A 199 6.29 18.14 -0.44
N HIS A 200 6.57 17.00 -1.09
CA HIS A 200 6.02 15.70 -0.70
C HIS A 200 6.47 15.30 0.72
N PRO A 201 5.57 15.26 1.73
CA PRO A 201 5.99 15.16 3.13
C PRO A 201 6.74 13.87 3.47
N ALA A 202 6.31 12.74 2.89
CA ALA A 202 6.93 11.45 3.13
C ALA A 202 8.33 11.35 2.47
N ALA A 203 8.52 11.93 1.28
CA ALA A 203 9.83 11.95 0.63
C ALA A 203 10.82 12.82 1.41
N LEU A 204 10.39 14.00 1.88
CA LEU A 204 11.22 14.87 2.70
C LEU A 204 11.64 14.19 4.01
N ARG A 205 10.71 13.48 4.68
CA ARG A 205 11.03 12.68 5.87
C ARG A 205 12.02 11.56 5.56
N ASN A 206 11.80 10.79 4.49
CA ASN A 206 12.70 9.71 4.10
C ASN A 206 14.08 10.23 3.68
N LEU A 207 14.18 11.43 3.08
CA LEU A 207 15.45 12.08 2.78
C LEU A 207 16.20 12.49 4.05
N ALA A 208 15.49 13.01 5.06
CA ALA A 208 16.08 13.34 6.35
C ALA A 208 16.59 12.08 7.08
N VAL A 209 15.81 11.00 7.06
CA VAL A 209 16.23 9.68 7.59
C VAL A 209 17.44 9.16 6.83
N LEU A 210 17.43 9.21 5.51
CA LEU A 210 18.56 8.74 4.71
C LEU A 210 19.84 9.56 4.97
N ALA A 211 19.70 10.90 5.10
CA ALA A 211 20.81 11.80 5.41
C ALA A 211 21.47 11.50 6.77
N SER A 212 20.70 11.08 7.78
CA SER A 212 21.27 10.69 9.07
C SER A 212 22.01 9.34 9.01
N ILE A 213 21.65 8.47 8.06
CA ILE A 213 22.27 7.16 7.86
C ILE A 213 23.53 7.27 7.00
N ASP A 214 23.50 8.02 5.89
CA ASP A 214 24.59 8.09 4.92
C ASP A 214 25.54 9.30 5.10
N GLY A 215 25.21 10.21 6.02
CA GLY A 215 25.99 11.41 6.34
C GLY A 215 25.98 12.49 5.24
N GLN A 216 25.21 12.30 4.17
CA GLN A 216 25.07 13.27 3.09
C GLN A 216 23.97 14.27 3.43
N PRO A 217 24.09 15.54 2.99
CA PRO A 217 23.09 16.56 3.31
C PRO A 217 21.72 16.21 2.72
N ALA A 218 20.66 16.63 3.42
CA ALA A 218 19.27 16.51 2.98
C ALA A 218 18.91 17.59 1.95
N VAL A 219 19.67 17.65 0.85
CA VAL A 219 19.53 18.65 -0.22
C VAL A 219 19.06 17.96 -1.50
N LEU A 220 18.15 18.62 -2.23
CA LEU A 220 17.73 18.19 -3.56
C LEU A 220 18.87 18.40 -4.55
N GLU A 221 19.27 17.33 -5.24
CA GLU A 221 20.29 17.43 -6.29
C GLU A 221 19.76 18.31 -7.44
N PRO A 222 20.45 19.43 -7.80
CA PRO A 222 19.94 20.41 -8.78
C PRO A 222 19.65 19.82 -10.18
N ASN A 223 20.22 18.67 -10.52
CA ASN A 223 20.08 18.01 -11.82
C ASN A 223 19.03 16.89 -11.88
N SER A 224 18.35 16.54 -10.78
CA SER A 224 17.33 15.47 -10.78
C SER A 224 16.06 15.86 -11.55
N VAL A 225 15.76 17.16 -11.61
CA VAL A 225 14.53 17.73 -12.20
C VAL A 225 14.59 17.81 -13.73
N ARG A 226 15.77 17.74 -14.36
CA ARG A 226 15.93 18.07 -15.80
C ARG A 226 15.57 16.95 -16.79
N ARG A 227 15.16 15.76 -16.35
CA ARG A 227 14.88 14.61 -17.24
C ARG A 227 13.41 14.17 -17.35
N ALA A 228 12.45 14.88 -16.78
CA ALA A 228 11.04 14.49 -16.80
C ALA A 228 10.12 15.34 -17.70
N SER A 229 10.67 16.16 -18.61
CA SER A 229 9.86 16.95 -19.53
C SER A 229 10.04 16.48 -20.97
N ALA A 230 9.14 15.62 -21.45
CA ALA A 230 8.96 15.35 -22.88
C ALA A 230 8.73 16.66 -23.66
N TRP A 231 8.11 17.65 -23.01
CA TRP A 231 7.89 19.00 -23.54
C TRP A 231 9.17 19.79 -23.79
N ALA A 232 10.24 19.59 -23.01
CA ALA A 232 11.52 20.26 -23.23
C ALA A 232 12.22 19.76 -24.49
N LYS A 233 12.14 18.44 -24.78
CA LYS A 233 12.62 17.87 -26.04
C LYS A 233 11.79 18.37 -27.22
N ILE A 234 10.46 18.35 -27.10
CA ILE A 234 9.55 18.83 -28.16
C ILE A 234 9.79 20.32 -28.45
N ALA A 235 9.93 21.16 -27.42
CA ALA A 235 10.22 22.58 -27.58
C ALA A 235 11.59 22.83 -28.23
N GLN A 236 12.61 22.04 -27.89
CA GLN A 236 13.94 22.14 -28.49
C GLN A 236 13.93 21.70 -29.96
N THR A 237 13.20 20.62 -30.29
CA THR A 237 13.02 20.16 -31.67
C THR A 237 12.27 21.21 -32.50
N LEU A 238 11.17 21.76 -31.98
CA LEU A 238 10.40 22.83 -32.63
C LEU A 238 11.23 24.10 -32.87
N LYS A 239 12.10 24.47 -31.93
CA LYS A 239 12.99 25.62 -32.06
C LYS A 239 14.10 25.41 -33.09
N SER A 240 14.49 24.15 -33.34
CA SER A 240 15.46 23.80 -34.38
C SER A 240 14.84 23.63 -35.78
N THR A 241 13.57 23.25 -35.86
CA THR A 241 12.85 23.08 -37.14
C THR A 241 12.16 24.35 -37.62
N LEU A 242 11.79 25.26 -36.72
CA LEU A 242 11.27 26.58 -37.05
C LEU A 242 12.34 27.63 -36.74
N GLY A 243 13.25 27.85 -37.68
CA GLY A 243 14.28 28.88 -37.61
C GLY A 243 13.66 30.28 -37.52
N PHE A 244 13.45 30.79 -36.31
CA PHE A 244 13.14 32.19 -36.08
C PHE A 244 14.43 33.00 -36.10
N THR A 245 14.76 33.56 -37.26
CA THR A 245 15.72 34.65 -37.39
C THR A 245 15.07 35.92 -36.83
N GLN A 246 15.59 36.45 -35.73
CA GLN A 246 15.28 37.82 -35.30
C GLN A 246 15.89 38.80 -36.31
N SER A 247 15.06 39.41 -37.16
CA SER A 247 15.41 40.58 -37.96
C SER A 247 15.41 41.82 -37.07
N ARG A 248 16.60 42.39 -36.84
CA ARG A 248 16.78 43.77 -36.36
C ARG A 248 16.49 44.72 -37.52
N GLU A 249 15.39 45.46 -37.47
CA GLU A 249 15.24 46.66 -38.29
C GLU A 249 15.75 47.88 -37.52
N LYS A 250 16.79 48.49 -38.10
CA LYS A 250 17.27 49.84 -37.78
C LYS A 250 16.40 50.83 -38.54
N THR A 251 15.78 51.79 -37.86
CA THR A 251 15.45 53.10 -38.47
C THR A 251 15.50 54.22 -37.42
N SER A 252 16.30 55.24 -37.74
CA SER A 252 16.30 56.63 -37.23
C SER A 252 17.10 57.43 -38.27
N PRO A 253 17.02 58.78 -38.38
CA PRO A 253 16.13 59.80 -37.78
C PRO A 253 15.37 60.61 -38.89
N THR A 254 14.52 61.63 -38.67
CA THR A 254 14.89 63.06 -38.44
C THR A 254 13.64 63.97 -38.50
N GLN A 255 13.50 64.87 -37.51
CA GLN A 255 12.93 66.24 -37.43
C GLN A 255 11.75 66.71 -38.33
N ALA A 256 10.76 67.41 -37.74
CA ALA A 256 10.72 68.90 -37.61
C ALA A 256 9.31 69.45 -37.30
N ALA A 257 9.24 70.45 -36.40
CA ALA A 257 8.35 71.64 -36.37
C ALA A 257 6.80 71.42 -36.34
N GLN A 258 5.94 72.23 -35.71
CA GLN A 258 5.97 73.53 -35.04
C GLN A 258 4.57 73.76 -34.43
N GLN A 259 4.52 74.55 -33.35
CA GLN A 259 3.37 75.19 -32.68
C GLN A 259 2.48 74.33 -31.76
#